data_AF-A0A7N2LMY5-F1
#
_entry.id   AF-A0A7N2LMY5-F1
#
_cell.length_a   1.000
_cell.length_b   1.000
_cell.length_c   1.000
_cell.angle_alpha   90.00
_cell.angle_beta   90.00
_cell.angle_gamma   90.00
#
_symmetry.space_group_name_H-M   'P 1'
#
loop_
_entity.id
_entity.type
_entity.pdbx_description
1 polymer ?
#
loop_
_entity_poly.entity_id
_entity_poly.type
_entity_poly.pdbx_seq_one_letter_code
_entity_poly.pdbx_strand_id
1 'polypeptide(L)'
;MLERVKISAQRLRMLTFDACEKLLKLLELEIDSTNLSSFKYRSLENVFPMIFPKNASCPFELTFTLDNLVDILWFLKLREVLVMSNQRKVLKLTVICEKVPFNLEDLRGITPPLSFELELMMLYVRISALSIDYGSLIDGLLWSCRPKQLSLPTGLKSRKKCIKV
;
A
#
# COMPACT_ATOMS: atom_id res chain seq x y z
N MET A 1 -14.36 16.21 2.81
CA MET A 1 -14.99 16.42 1.49
C MET A 1 -14.29 15.48 0.53
N LEU A 2 -15.00 14.50 -0.04
CA LEU A 2 -14.43 13.59 -1.04
C LEU A 2 -14.18 14.32 -2.36
N GLU A 3 -13.08 14.01 -3.02
CA GLU A 3 -12.80 14.50 -4.37
C GLU A 3 -12.92 13.34 -5.35
N ARG A 4 -13.78 13.50 -6.35
CA ARG A 4 -14.04 12.45 -7.35
C ARG A 4 -13.45 12.85 -8.68
N VAL A 5 -12.58 12.00 -9.22
CA VAL A 5 -11.94 12.17 -10.52
C VAL A 5 -12.37 11.03 -11.43
N LYS A 6 -12.86 11.37 -12.63
CA LYS A 6 -13.24 10.41 -13.66
C LYS A 6 -12.36 10.59 -14.88
N ILE A 7 -11.74 9.51 -15.34
CA ILE A 7 -10.90 9.50 -16.53
C ILE A 7 -11.53 8.53 -17.53
N SER A 8 -12.00 9.07 -18.67
CA SER A 8 -12.41 8.27 -19.82
C SER A 8 -11.58 8.69 -21.03
N ALA A 9 -10.59 7.87 -21.37
CA ALA A 9 -9.62 8.20 -22.41
C ALA A 9 -9.11 6.93 -23.10
N GLN A 10 -9.63 6.66 -24.30
CA GLN A 10 -9.34 5.41 -25.00
C GLN A 10 -7.90 5.31 -25.52
N ARG A 11 -7.21 6.43 -25.73
CA ARG A 11 -5.80 6.42 -26.19
C ARG A 11 -4.78 6.47 -25.05
N LEU A 12 -5.24 6.63 -23.81
CA LEU A 12 -4.37 6.77 -22.65
C LEU A 12 -3.68 5.44 -22.37
N ARG A 13 -2.34 5.43 -22.39
CA ARG A 13 -1.55 4.22 -22.13
C ARG A 13 -0.94 4.19 -20.73
N MET A 14 -0.69 5.36 -20.16
CA MET A 14 -0.07 5.53 -18.86
C MET A 14 -0.80 6.61 -18.07
N LEU A 15 -1.05 6.32 -16.80
CA LEU A 15 -1.68 7.24 -15.87
C LEU A 15 -0.90 7.22 -14.55
N THR A 16 -0.44 8.38 -14.12
CA THR A 16 0.25 8.56 -12.83
C THR A 16 -0.48 9.61 -12.02
N PHE A 17 -0.81 9.26 -10.78
CA PHE A 17 -1.31 10.19 -9.78
C PHE A 17 -0.27 10.34 -8.69
N ASP A 18 0.25 11.56 -8.54
CA ASP A 18 1.13 11.94 -7.44
C ASP A 18 0.31 12.79 -6.46
N ALA A 19 -0.13 12.18 -5.36
CA ALA A 19 -0.82 12.88 -4.29
C ALA A 19 0.21 13.66 -3.46
N CYS A 20 0.35 14.95 -3.77
CA CYS A 20 1.16 15.91 -3.02
C CYS A 20 0.27 16.80 -2.15
N GLU A 21 0.68 16.96 -0.88
CA GLU A 21 0.17 17.87 0.17
C GLU A 21 -1.21 17.59 0.78
N LYS A 22 -1.27 17.66 2.14
CA LYS A 22 -2.29 18.12 3.13
C LYS A 22 -3.80 17.95 2.90
N LEU A 23 -4.24 17.61 1.72
CA LEU A 23 -5.60 17.28 1.40
C LEU A 23 -5.83 15.85 1.91
N LEU A 24 -6.23 15.77 3.18
CA LEU A 24 -6.87 14.60 3.82
C LEU A 24 -8.21 14.24 3.14
N LYS A 25 -8.34 14.49 1.85
CA LYS A 25 -9.53 14.18 1.05
C LYS A 25 -9.33 12.79 0.47
N LEU A 26 -10.28 11.92 0.77
CA LEU A 26 -10.36 10.62 0.12
C LEU A 26 -10.59 10.87 -1.38
N LEU A 27 -9.71 10.34 -2.22
CA LEU A 27 -9.79 10.45 -3.67
C LEU A 27 -10.55 9.24 -4.22
N GLU A 28 -11.70 9.47 -4.84
CA GLU A 28 -12.39 8.46 -5.64
C GLU A 28 -11.97 8.60 -7.10
N LEU A 29 -11.36 7.56 -7.65
CA LEU A 29 -10.85 7.53 -9.01
C LEU A 29 -11.59 6.48 -9.85
N GLU A 30 -12.36 6.94 -10.82
CA GLU A 30 -13.02 6.09 -11.80
C GLU A 30 -12.22 6.08 -13.12
N ILE A 31 -11.73 4.91 -13.52
CA ILE A 31 -10.88 4.77 -14.71
C ILE A 31 -11.61 3.92 -15.76
N ASP A 32 -11.89 4.54 -16.90
CA ASP A 32 -12.45 3.92 -18.09
C ASP A 32 -11.51 4.13 -19.29
N SER A 33 -10.50 3.26 -19.39
CA SER A 33 -9.50 3.32 -20.44
C SER A 33 -9.05 1.91 -20.81
N THR A 34 -9.46 1.46 -22.00
CA THR A 34 -9.20 0.11 -22.51
C THR A 34 -7.73 -0.14 -22.85
N ASN A 35 -7.03 0.90 -23.33
CA ASN A 35 -5.63 0.81 -23.72
C ASN A 35 -4.65 1.19 -22.60
N LEU A 36 -5.14 1.34 -21.37
CA LEU A 36 -4.28 1.62 -20.24
C LEU A 36 -3.41 0.39 -19.99
N SER A 37 -2.10 0.60 -20.02
CA SER A 37 -1.08 -0.44 -19.84
C SER A 37 -0.31 -0.30 -18.53
N SER A 38 -0.35 0.89 -17.93
CA SER A 38 0.33 1.21 -16.67
C SER A 38 -0.47 2.21 -15.86
N PHE A 39 -0.75 1.88 -14.61
CA PHE A 39 -1.32 2.80 -13.62
C PHE A 39 -0.40 2.91 -12.41
N LYS A 40 -0.09 4.15 -12.02
CA LYS A 40 0.75 4.44 -10.85
C LYS A 40 0.05 5.43 -9.92
N TYR A 41 0.05 5.12 -8.64
CA TYR A 41 -0.39 6.03 -7.58
C TYR A 41 0.72 6.22 -6.56
N ARG A 42 1.05 7.45 -6.21
CA ARG A 42 2.04 7.79 -5.19
C ARG A 42 1.44 8.70 -4.14
N SER A 43 1.73 8.42 -2.87
CA SER A 43 1.21 9.18 -1.73
C SER A 43 2.29 9.34 -0.66
N LEU A 44 2.42 10.58 -0.14
CA LEU A 44 3.43 10.94 0.87
C LEU A 44 2.88 10.94 2.31
N GLU A 45 1.57 11.12 2.51
CA GLU A 45 0.94 11.30 3.83
C GLU A 45 -0.04 10.15 4.18
N ASN A 46 0.25 8.91 3.75
CA ASN A 46 -0.63 7.76 4.00
C ASN A 46 -2.07 7.94 3.48
N VAL A 47 -2.28 8.74 2.43
CA VAL A 47 -3.59 8.91 1.79
C VAL A 47 -3.87 7.71 0.90
N PHE A 48 -5.01 7.06 1.14
CA PHE A 48 -5.46 5.86 0.43
C PHE A 48 -6.56 6.22 -0.59
N PRO A 49 -6.36 5.90 -1.88
CA PRO A 49 -7.37 6.18 -2.92
C PRO A 49 -8.41 5.07 -2.98
N MET A 50 -9.64 5.42 -3.36
CA MET A 50 -10.66 4.47 -3.82
C MET A 50 -10.61 4.39 -5.35
N ILE A 51 -10.11 3.28 -5.90
CA ILE A 51 -9.87 3.13 -7.34
C ILE A 51 -10.88 2.13 -7.91
N PHE A 52 -11.70 2.60 -8.86
CA PHE A 52 -12.72 1.82 -9.55
C PHE A 52 -12.36 1.69 -11.04
N PRO A 53 -11.56 0.68 -11.42
CA PRO A 53 -11.29 0.39 -12.82
C PRO A 53 -12.51 -0.29 -13.46
N LYS A 54 -13.04 0.29 -14.54
CA LYS A 54 -14.15 -0.32 -15.32
C LYS A 54 -13.63 -1.20 -16.45
N ASN A 55 -12.76 -0.63 -17.29
CA ASN A 55 -12.24 -1.28 -18.50
C ASN A 55 -10.69 -1.32 -18.54
N ALA A 56 -10.03 -1.10 -17.40
CA ALA A 56 -8.58 -1.11 -17.30
C ALA A 56 -8.09 -2.45 -16.73
N SER A 57 -7.41 -3.26 -17.54
CA SER A 57 -6.81 -4.54 -17.12
C SER A 57 -5.33 -4.42 -16.70
N CYS A 58 -4.78 -3.21 -16.67
CA CYS A 58 -3.36 -3.01 -16.37
C CYS A 58 -2.98 -3.33 -14.92
N PRO A 59 -1.72 -3.74 -14.68
CA PRO A 59 -1.16 -3.81 -13.35
C PRO A 59 -1.17 -2.44 -12.65
N PHE A 60 -1.40 -2.45 -11.34
CA PHE A 60 -1.38 -1.24 -10.51
C PHE A 60 -0.10 -1.20 -9.70
N GLU A 61 0.60 -0.07 -9.77
CA GLU A 61 1.73 0.23 -8.91
C GLU A 61 1.32 1.27 -7.86
N LEU A 62 1.27 0.85 -6.60
CA LEU A 62 0.96 1.72 -5.46
C LEU A 62 2.24 2.02 -4.70
N THR A 63 2.56 3.31 -4.52
CA THR A 63 3.72 3.77 -3.78
C THR A 63 3.29 4.62 -2.59
N PHE A 64 3.64 4.21 -1.38
CA PHE A 64 3.36 4.99 -0.17
C PHE A 64 4.65 5.33 0.56
N THR A 65 4.71 6.54 1.09
CA THR A 65 5.68 6.91 2.11
C THR A 65 5.01 6.80 3.48
N LEU A 66 5.56 5.93 4.30
CA LEU A 66 5.14 5.68 5.67
C LEU A 66 5.80 6.72 6.56
N ASP A 67 5.06 7.80 6.83
CA ASP A 67 5.47 8.86 7.76
C ASP A 67 4.78 8.74 9.13
N ASN A 68 5.42 9.27 10.16
CA ASN A 68 4.93 9.36 11.54
C ASN A 68 4.64 8.00 12.20
N LEU A 69 3.36 7.66 12.34
CA LEU A 69 2.86 6.54 13.15
C LEU A 69 2.07 5.57 12.27
N VAL A 70 2.44 4.28 12.34
CA VAL A 70 1.82 3.21 11.56
C VAL A 70 1.05 2.28 12.51
N ASP A 71 -0.23 2.57 12.71
CA ASP A 71 -1.12 1.77 13.56
C ASP A 71 -1.91 0.72 12.77
N ILE A 72 -2.75 -0.02 13.49
CA ILE A 72 -3.64 -1.03 12.92
C ILE A 72 -4.60 -0.44 11.89
N LEU A 73 -5.09 0.80 12.08
CA LEU A 73 -6.00 1.44 11.14
C LEU A 73 -5.33 1.68 9.79
N TRP A 74 -4.03 2.02 9.78
CA TRP A 74 -3.25 2.12 8.56
C TRP A 74 -3.21 0.78 7.80
N PHE A 75 -2.95 -0.32 8.50
CA PHE A 75 -2.92 -1.66 7.90
C PHE A 75 -4.28 -2.10 7.34
N LEU A 76 -5.37 -1.75 8.02
CA LEU A 76 -6.73 -2.03 7.56
C LEU A 76 -7.09 -1.21 6.32
N LYS A 77 -6.75 0.09 6.27
CA LYS A 77 -6.97 0.93 5.09
C LYS A 77 -6.16 0.47 3.88
N LEU A 78 -4.89 0.11 4.09
CA LEU A 78 -4.09 -0.49 3.02
C LEU A 78 -4.75 -1.76 2.49
N ARG A 79 -5.24 -2.61 3.39
CA ARG A 79 -5.97 -3.84 3.02
C ARG A 79 -7.19 -3.54 2.18
N GLU A 80 -8.02 -2.57 2.58
CA GLU A 80 -9.17 -2.12 1.81
C GLU A 80 -8.77 -1.70 0.39
N VAL A 81 -7.70 -0.92 0.25
CA VAL A 81 -7.23 -0.48 -1.07
C VAL A 81 -6.83 -1.65 -1.97
N LEU A 82 -6.16 -2.64 -1.40
CA LEU A 82 -5.66 -3.78 -2.15
C LEU A 82 -6.79 -4.74 -2.58
N VAL A 83 -7.92 -4.75 -1.87
CA VAL A 83 -9.09 -5.61 -2.18
C VAL A 83 -10.00 -5.01 -3.26
N MET A 84 -10.01 -3.70 -3.45
CA MET A 84 -10.95 -3.04 -4.40
C MET A 84 -10.79 -3.43 -5.87
N SER A 85 -9.78 -4.21 -6.23
CA SER A 85 -9.45 -4.48 -7.63
C SER A 85 -8.93 -5.92 -7.78
N ASN A 86 -9.24 -6.58 -8.88
CA ASN A 86 -8.72 -7.92 -9.19
C ASN A 86 -7.43 -7.87 -10.01
N GLN A 87 -6.94 -6.67 -10.33
CA GLN A 87 -5.71 -6.46 -11.07
C GLN A 87 -4.48 -6.87 -10.23
N ARG A 88 -3.42 -7.27 -10.93
CA ARG A 88 -2.09 -7.49 -10.33
C ARG A 88 -1.61 -6.19 -9.69
N LYS A 89 -1.16 -6.26 -8.45
CA LYS A 89 -0.67 -5.10 -7.70
C LYS A 89 0.81 -5.25 -7.36
N VAL A 90 1.52 -4.14 -7.46
CA VAL A 90 2.85 -3.95 -6.91
C VAL A 90 2.75 -2.86 -5.85
N LEU A 91 3.19 -3.18 -4.64
CA LEU A 91 3.23 -2.24 -3.52
C LEU A 91 4.68 -1.84 -3.25
N LYS A 92 4.96 -0.54 -3.26
CA LYS A 92 6.24 0.04 -2.88
C LYS A 92 6.05 0.90 -1.63
N LEU A 93 6.78 0.59 -0.57
CA LEU A 93 6.70 1.30 0.69
C LEU A 93 8.06 1.94 1.00
N THR A 94 8.06 3.24 1.24
CA THR A 94 9.23 3.96 1.78
C THR A 94 8.98 4.23 3.25
N VAL A 95 9.73 3.56 4.11
CA VAL A 95 9.64 3.67 5.56
C VAL A 95 10.51 4.83 6.04
N ILE A 96 9.86 5.88 6.53
CA ILE A 96 10.50 7.02 7.20
C ILE A 96 9.96 7.22 8.63
N CYS A 97 9.01 6.39 9.07
CA CYS A 97 8.28 6.53 10.33
C CYS A 97 9.16 6.33 11.57
N GLU A 98 8.71 6.91 12.68
CA GLU A 98 9.42 6.87 13.97
C GLU A 98 8.93 5.74 14.88
N LYS A 99 7.67 5.30 14.70
CA LYS A 99 7.06 4.28 15.55
C LYS A 99 6.01 3.44 14.80
N VAL A 100 5.99 2.15 15.11
CA VAL A 100 5.01 1.18 14.63
C VAL A 100 4.38 0.51 15.86
N PRO A 101 3.32 1.08 16.48
CA PRO A 101 2.65 0.48 17.63
C PRO A 101 1.78 -0.74 17.26
N PHE A 102 2.13 -1.46 16.21
CA PHE A 102 1.36 -2.60 15.73
C PHE A 102 1.57 -3.82 16.63
N ASN A 103 0.47 -4.44 17.02
CA ASN A 103 0.44 -5.71 17.70
C ASN A 103 -0.50 -6.66 16.96
N LEU A 104 0.02 -7.80 16.52
CA LEU A 104 -0.75 -8.82 15.81
C LEU A 104 -1.93 -9.34 16.67
N GLU A 105 -1.78 -9.33 17.99
CA GLU A 105 -2.81 -9.76 18.94
C GLU A 105 -4.08 -8.91 18.87
N ASP A 106 -3.94 -7.62 18.53
CA ASP A 106 -5.07 -6.69 18.40
C ASP A 106 -5.93 -7.02 17.16
N LEU A 107 -5.43 -7.89 16.27
CA LEU A 107 -6.16 -8.39 15.10
C LEU A 107 -6.86 -9.72 15.36
N ARG A 108 -6.78 -10.29 16.58
CA ARG A 108 -7.51 -11.51 16.94
C ARG A 108 -9.01 -11.30 16.77
N GLY A 109 -9.64 -12.15 15.97
CA GLY A 109 -11.08 -12.08 15.65
C GLY A 109 -11.41 -11.28 14.39
N ILE A 110 -10.45 -10.56 13.78
CA ILE A 110 -10.63 -9.99 12.45
C ILE A 110 -10.36 -11.08 11.42
N THR A 111 -11.42 -11.53 10.74
CA THR A 111 -11.29 -12.52 9.67
C THR A 111 -10.44 -11.93 8.54
N PRO A 112 -9.36 -12.61 8.12
CA PRO A 112 -8.62 -12.19 6.94
C PRO A 112 -9.52 -12.35 5.70
N PRO A 113 -9.54 -11.38 4.78
CA PRO A 113 -10.42 -11.42 3.63
C PRO A 113 -10.04 -12.54 2.65
N LEU A 114 -11.04 -12.92 1.84
CA LEU A 114 -10.88 -13.76 0.65
C LEU A 114 -9.88 -13.12 -0.33
N SER A 115 -9.14 -14.00 -1.00
CA SER A 115 -7.94 -13.77 -1.79
C SER A 115 -7.95 -12.51 -2.67
N PHE A 116 -7.03 -11.59 -2.40
CA PHE A 116 -6.47 -10.71 -3.41
C PHE A 116 -5.00 -11.10 -3.63
N GLU A 117 -4.51 -10.95 -4.85
CA GLU A 117 -3.11 -11.29 -5.18
C GLU A 117 -2.26 -10.02 -5.25
N LEU A 118 -1.47 -9.76 -4.20
CA LEU A 118 -0.37 -8.82 -4.27
C LEU A 118 0.84 -9.53 -4.88
N GLU A 119 1.25 -9.13 -6.07
CA GLU A 119 2.31 -9.82 -6.81
C GLU A 119 3.68 -9.57 -6.19
N LEU A 120 3.96 -8.31 -5.87
CA LEU A 120 5.24 -7.89 -5.33
C LEU A 120 5.06 -6.79 -4.29
N MET A 121 5.70 -6.95 -3.14
CA MET A 121 5.90 -5.91 -2.15
C MET A 121 7.38 -5.54 -2.09
N MET A 122 7.69 -4.25 -2.17
CA MET A 122 9.04 -3.71 -2.02
C MET A 122 9.09 -2.74 -0.85
N LEU A 123 9.98 -2.99 0.09
CA LEU A 123 10.26 -2.06 1.18
C LEU A 123 11.59 -1.34 0.94
N TYR A 124 11.56 -0.03 1.16
CA TYR A 124 12.71 0.85 1.20
C TYR A 124 12.74 1.49 2.57
N VAL A 125 13.88 1.47 3.25
CA VAL A 125 13.99 1.97 4.62
C VAL A 125 15.02 3.11 4.64
N ARG A 126 14.62 4.28 5.14
CA ARG A 126 15.55 5.40 5.36
C ARG A 126 16.18 5.32 6.74
N ILE A 127 17.36 5.94 6.87
CA ILE A 127 18.23 5.88 8.07
C ILE A 127 17.51 6.38 9.34
N SER A 128 16.57 7.32 9.22
CA SER A 128 15.78 7.84 10.35
C SER A 128 14.86 6.79 10.99
N ALA A 129 14.52 5.71 10.28
CA ALA A 129 13.61 4.67 10.76
C ALA A 129 14.31 3.52 11.52
N LEU A 130 15.63 3.55 11.71
CA LEU A 130 16.40 2.42 12.27
C LEU A 130 16.00 2.01 13.69
N SER A 131 15.24 2.84 14.42
CA SER A 131 14.76 2.57 15.77
C SER A 131 13.38 1.87 15.84
N ILE A 132 12.69 1.65 14.71
CA ILE A 132 11.35 1.06 14.73
C ILE A 132 11.38 -0.45 14.96
N ASP A 133 10.26 -0.99 15.42
CA ASP A 133 10.02 -2.43 15.43
C ASP A 133 9.68 -2.93 14.02
N TYR A 134 10.73 -3.26 13.26
CA TYR A 134 10.58 -3.85 11.93
C TYR A 134 9.87 -5.21 11.97
N GLY A 135 9.95 -5.96 13.08
CA GLY A 135 9.24 -7.23 13.21
C GLY A 135 7.74 -6.99 13.12
N SER A 136 7.22 -6.11 13.98
CA SER A 136 5.80 -5.72 13.97
C SER A 136 5.35 -5.13 12.63
N LEU A 137 6.17 -4.29 11.99
CA LEU A 137 5.84 -3.73 10.68
C LEU A 137 5.68 -4.84 9.62
N ILE A 138 6.66 -5.74 9.54
CA ILE A 138 6.64 -6.83 8.56
C ILE A 138 5.49 -7.80 8.84
N ASP A 139 5.25 -8.15 10.10
CA ASP A 139 4.13 -9.03 10.49
C ASP A 139 2.78 -8.43 10.09
N GLY A 140 2.59 -7.12 10.32
CA GLY A 140 1.39 -6.41 9.89
C GLY A 140 1.24 -6.35 8.38
N LEU A 141 2.34 -6.12 7.65
CA LEU A 141 2.33 -6.13 6.18
C LEU A 141 2.02 -7.50 5.60
N LEU A 142 2.62 -8.56 6.14
CA LEU A 142 2.37 -9.93 5.68
C LEU A 142 0.92 -10.34 5.96
N TRP A 143 0.41 -10.00 7.15
CA TRP A 143 -0.97 -10.27 7.53
C TRP A 143 -1.97 -9.52 6.62
N SER A 144 -1.74 -8.21 6.40
CA SER A 144 -2.64 -7.38 5.61
C SER A 144 -2.57 -7.65 4.11
N CYS A 145 -1.37 -7.86 3.57
CA CYS A 145 -1.12 -7.77 2.13
C CYS A 145 -0.86 -9.09 1.42
N ARG A 146 -0.41 -10.13 2.13
CA ARG A 146 -0.13 -11.47 1.60
C ARG A 146 0.62 -11.48 0.25
N PRO A 147 1.78 -10.79 0.14
CA PRO A 147 2.51 -10.73 -1.12
C PRO A 147 3.04 -12.10 -1.56
N LYS A 148 3.03 -12.38 -2.87
CA LYS A 148 3.74 -13.54 -3.44
C LYS A 148 5.25 -13.38 -3.37
N GLN A 149 5.73 -12.15 -3.59
CA GLN A 149 7.14 -11.80 -3.54
C GLN A 149 7.36 -10.62 -2.60
N LEU A 150 8.38 -10.73 -1.76
CA LEU A 150 8.78 -9.68 -0.81
C LEU A 150 10.24 -9.29 -1.07
N SER A 151 10.47 -8.01 -1.33
CA SER A 151 11.80 -7.42 -1.46
C SER A 151 12.07 -6.51 -0.27
N LEU A 152 13.14 -6.81 0.46
CA LEU A 152 13.57 -6.10 1.66
C LEU A 152 14.95 -5.46 1.46
N PRO A 153 15.24 -4.32 2.09
CA PRO A 153 16.57 -3.74 2.05
C PRO A 153 17.54 -4.62 2.86
N THR A 154 18.78 -4.74 2.37
CA THR A 154 19.85 -5.45 3.06
C THR A 154 20.31 -4.65 4.29
N GLY A 155 20.64 -5.33 5.39
CA GLY A 155 21.18 -4.67 6.59
C GLY A 155 20.17 -4.20 7.63
N LEU A 156 18.89 -4.61 7.54
CA LEU A 156 17.93 -4.47 8.63
C LEU A 156 18.38 -5.30 9.84
N LYS A 157 19.10 -4.68 10.79
CA LYS A 157 19.47 -5.30 12.05
C LYS A 157 18.28 -5.24 13.01
N SER A 158 17.45 -6.27 13.05
CA SER A 158 16.45 -6.37 14.12
C SER A 158 17.15 -6.59 15.46
N ARG A 159 16.74 -5.85 16.52
CA ARG A 159 17.19 -6.16 17.89
C ARG A 159 16.52 -7.42 18.46
N LYS A 160 15.53 -7.97 17.77
CA LYS A 160 14.84 -9.23 18.12
C LYS A 160 14.78 -10.11 16.88
N LYS A 161 15.51 -11.22 16.95
CA LYS A 161 15.59 -12.33 15.98
C LYS A 161 14.27 -12.49 15.19
N CYS A 162 14.32 -12.25 13.88
CA CYS A 162 13.15 -12.42 13.02
C CYS A 162 12.91 -13.90 12.70
N ILE A 163 11.63 -14.22 12.61
CA ILE A 163 11.00 -15.50 12.23
C ILE A 163 10.99 -16.54 13.35
N LYS A 164 9.91 -16.57 14.13
CA LYS A 164 9.36 -17.84 14.63
C LYS A 164 8.47 -18.38 13.52
N VAL A 165 8.94 -19.43 12.84
CA VAL A 165 8.13 -20.28 11.96
C VAL A 165 7.17 -21.07 12.83
#